data_AF-X1U4C6-F1
#
_entry.id   AF-X1U4C6-F1
#
_cell.length_a   1.000
_cell.length_b   1.000
_cell.length_c   1.000
_cell.angle_alpha   90.00
_cell.angle_beta   90.00
_cell.angle_gamma   90.00
#
_symmetry.space_group_name_H-M   'P 1'
#
loop_
_entity.id
_entity.type
_entity.pdbx_description
1 polymer ?
#
loop_
_entity_poly.entity_id
_entity_poly.type
_entity_poly.pdbx_seq_one_letter_code
_entity_poly.pdbx_strand_id
1 'polypeptide(L)'
;MISYLLRDNDKKLMIILFDPYGATRQLLNDEPRVDQEIVDFLEENHFNYFDMNQVHAEDYKIFKLSQEEYYQRYFIGHYNPMGNHFFAFSIKPRIVEWLDPPPFTYRKSNTLQNE
;
A
#
# COMPACT_ATOMS: atom_id res chain seq x y z
N MET A 1 2.14 22.61 3.76
CA MET A 1 0.77 23.19 3.84
C MET A 1 -0.26 22.15 4.33
N ILE A 2 -0.43 21.01 3.64
CA ILE A 2 -1.38 19.96 4.07
C ILE A 2 -1.03 19.36 5.45
N SER A 3 0.25 19.06 5.71
CA SER A 3 0.69 18.53 7.00
C SER A 3 0.41 19.46 8.19
N TYR A 4 0.46 20.77 7.98
CA TYR A 4 0.12 21.78 9.00
C TYR A 4 -1.39 21.80 9.26
N LEU A 5 -2.20 21.83 8.20
CA LEU A 5 -3.66 21.81 8.31
C LEU A 5 -4.18 20.59 9.09
N LEU A 6 -3.57 19.42 8.91
CA LEU A 6 -3.99 18.20 9.59
C LEU A 6 -3.67 18.22 11.09
N ARG A 7 -2.53 18.81 11.47
CA ARG A 7 -2.17 19.02 12.88
C ARG A 7 -3.16 19.95 13.57
N ASP A 8 -3.55 21.02 12.88
CA ASP A 8 -4.50 22.01 13.41
C ASP A 8 -5.92 21.45 13.60
N ASN A 9 -6.24 20.31 12.95
CA ASN A 9 -7.57 19.71 12.97
C ASN A 9 -7.62 18.31 13.62
N ASP A 10 -6.56 17.92 14.34
CA ASP A 10 -6.44 16.60 14.99
C ASP A 10 -6.73 15.42 14.03
N LYS A 11 -6.16 15.49 12.81
CA LYS A 11 -6.28 14.46 11.79
C LYS A 11 -4.96 13.72 11.57
N LYS A 12 -5.05 12.41 11.40
CA LYS A 12 -3.93 11.54 11.00
C LYS A 12 -3.81 11.51 9.47
N LEU A 13 -2.58 11.41 8.96
CA LEU A 13 -2.27 11.29 7.52
C LEU A 13 -1.64 9.94 7.22
N MET A 14 -2.06 9.32 6.12
CA MET A 14 -1.34 8.25 5.43
C MET A 14 -1.27 8.64 3.96
N ILE A 15 -0.08 8.56 3.40
CA ILE A 15 0.18 8.83 1.99
C ILE A 15 0.18 7.49 1.26
N ILE A 16 -0.48 7.40 0.12
CA ILE A 16 -0.57 6.17 -0.67
C ILE A 16 0.15 6.45 -1.99
N LEU A 17 1.20 5.68 -2.28
CA LEU A 17 1.88 5.74 -3.56
C LEU A 17 1.32 4.65 -4.48
N PHE A 18 0.84 5.06 -5.64
CA PHE A 18 0.40 4.13 -6.66
C PHE A 18 0.42 4.77 -8.05
N ASP A 19 1.33 4.29 -8.89
CA ASP A 19 1.45 4.62 -10.29
C ASP A 19 1.62 3.31 -11.09
N PRO A 20 0.52 2.72 -11.58
CA PRO A 20 0.58 1.47 -12.30
C PRO A 20 1.33 1.61 -13.63
N TYR A 21 1.39 2.79 -14.25
CA TYR A 21 1.96 2.91 -15.60
C TYR A 21 3.40 3.43 -15.62
N GLY A 22 3.86 4.06 -14.54
CA GLY A 22 5.27 4.40 -14.31
C GLY A 22 5.91 3.48 -13.26
N ALA A 23 5.89 3.90 -12.00
CA ALA A 23 6.67 3.29 -10.92
C ALA A 23 6.46 1.77 -10.77
N THR A 24 5.21 1.28 -10.77
CA THR A 24 4.94 -0.16 -10.70
C THR A 24 5.56 -0.90 -11.89
N ARG A 25 5.39 -0.36 -13.09
CA ARG A 25 5.87 -1.00 -14.32
C ARG A 25 7.40 -1.13 -14.32
N GLN A 26 8.09 -0.09 -13.87
CA GLN A 26 9.54 -0.08 -13.73
C GLN A 26 10.01 -1.11 -12.70
N LEU A 27 9.37 -1.14 -11.52
CA LEU A 27 9.70 -2.10 -10.46
C LEU A 27 9.52 -3.56 -10.91
N LEU A 28 8.49 -3.86 -11.69
CA LEU A 28 8.28 -5.23 -12.23
C LEU A 28 9.36 -5.66 -13.23
N ASN A 29 10.11 -4.71 -13.80
CA ASN A 29 11.22 -4.97 -14.73
C ASN A 29 12.60 -4.87 -14.06
N ASP A 30 12.64 -4.80 -12.72
CA ASP A 30 13.87 -4.51 -11.95
C ASP A 30 14.55 -3.18 -12.35
N GLU A 31 13.75 -2.21 -12.82
CA GLU A 31 14.21 -0.88 -13.19
C GLU A 31 14.04 0.12 -12.02
N PRO A 32 14.86 1.18 -11.96
CA PRO A 32 14.64 2.28 -11.03
C PRO A 32 13.27 2.92 -11.24
N ARG A 33 12.55 3.17 -10.15
CA ARG A 33 11.26 3.83 -10.17
C ARG A 33 11.39 5.35 -10.37
N VAL A 34 10.48 5.93 -11.14
CA VAL A 34 10.45 7.38 -11.46
C VAL A 34 10.17 8.27 -10.24
N ASP A 35 9.49 7.74 -9.24
CA ASP A 35 9.10 8.43 -8.00
C ASP A 35 10.07 8.15 -6.84
N GLN A 36 11.31 7.72 -7.11
CA GLN A 36 12.29 7.42 -6.05
C GLN A 36 12.51 8.62 -5.11
N GLU A 37 12.65 9.83 -5.66
CA GLU A 37 12.81 11.06 -4.86
C GLU A 37 11.62 11.29 -3.90
N ILE A 38 10.41 10.87 -4.29
CA ILE A 38 9.21 10.97 -3.44
C ILE A 38 9.31 9.95 -2.30
N VAL A 39 9.71 8.71 -2.59
CA VAL A 39 9.91 7.68 -1.58
C VAL A 39 10.96 8.11 -0.56
N ASP A 40 12.13 8.56 -1.05
CA ASP A 40 13.24 9.01 -0.21
C ASP A 40 12.78 10.15 0.71
N PHE A 41 12.08 11.14 0.17
CA PHE A 41 11.52 12.23 0.95
C PHE A 41 10.57 11.75 2.06
N LEU A 42 9.69 10.78 1.75
CA LEU A 42 8.74 10.25 2.74
C LEU A 42 9.45 9.49 3.86
N GLU A 43 10.49 8.73 3.53
CA GLU A 43 11.29 7.95 4.49
C GLU A 43 12.14 8.85 5.38
N GLU A 44 12.90 9.77 4.78
CA GLU A 44 13.77 10.73 5.48
C GLU A 44 13.00 11.59 6.47
N ASN A 45 11.75 11.92 6.15
CA ASN A 45 10.88 12.75 7.00
C ASN A 45 9.91 11.94 7.86
N HIS A 46 10.06 10.61 7.90
CA HIS A 46 9.23 9.70 8.70
C HIS A 46 7.72 9.87 8.49
N PHE A 47 7.31 10.12 7.24
CA PHE A 47 5.90 10.13 6.91
C PHE A 47 5.32 8.71 6.98
N ASN A 48 4.10 8.60 7.49
CA ASN A 48 3.35 7.37 7.36
C ASN A 48 2.87 7.23 5.91
N TYR A 49 3.37 6.23 5.20
CA TYR A 49 2.96 5.94 3.83
C TYR A 49 2.73 4.44 3.58
N PHE A 50 2.01 4.15 2.51
CA PHE A 50 1.76 2.80 2.00
C PHE A 50 2.09 2.79 0.51
N ASP A 51 3.01 1.90 0.12
CA ASP A 51 3.50 1.81 -1.25
C ASP A 51 2.86 0.65 -2.00
N MET A 52 1.86 0.95 -2.81
CA MET A 52 1.19 -0.06 -3.61
C MET A 52 2.03 -0.53 -4.80
N ASN A 53 2.99 0.27 -5.27
CA ASN A 53 3.87 -0.12 -6.36
C ASN A 53 4.77 -1.29 -5.92
N GLN A 54 5.33 -1.20 -4.70
CA GLN A 54 6.12 -2.28 -4.11
C GLN A 54 5.27 -3.53 -3.85
N VAL A 55 4.03 -3.37 -3.39
CA VAL A 55 3.11 -4.51 -3.19
C VAL A 55 2.89 -5.28 -4.50
N HIS A 56 2.70 -4.59 -5.62
CA HIS A 56 2.60 -5.24 -6.94
C HIS A 56 3.92 -5.89 -7.37
N ALA A 57 5.07 -5.26 -7.12
CA ALA A 57 6.37 -5.82 -7.44
C ALA A 57 6.62 -7.15 -6.69
N GLU A 58 6.27 -7.21 -5.41
CA GLU A 58 6.39 -8.45 -4.62
C GLU A 58 5.39 -9.54 -5.06
N ASP A 59 4.14 -9.18 -5.37
CA ASP A 59 3.14 -10.12 -5.87
C ASP A 59 3.53 -10.69 -7.23
N TYR A 60 4.11 -9.87 -8.12
CA TYR A 60 4.54 -10.29 -9.45
C TYR A 60 5.62 -11.38 -9.41
N LYS A 61 6.54 -11.35 -8.45
CA LYS A 61 7.62 -12.35 -8.29
C LYS A 61 7.11 -13.79 -8.14
N ILE A 62 5.86 -13.96 -7.72
CA ILE A 62 5.23 -15.27 -7.51
C ILE A 62 4.67 -15.83 -8.83
N PHE A 63 4.47 -14.99 -9.85
CA PHE A 63 3.91 -15.37 -11.13
C PHE A 63 4.98 -15.70 -12.17
N LYS A 64 4.63 -16.61 -13.08
CA LYS A 64 5.39 -16.88 -14.31
C LYS A 64 4.65 -16.30 -15.51
N LEU A 65 4.30 -15.02 -15.41
CA LEU A 65 3.55 -14.27 -16.42
C LEU A 65 4.46 -13.20 -17.03
N SER A 66 4.15 -12.76 -18.24
CA SER A 66 4.64 -11.47 -18.72
C SER A 66 4.00 -10.33 -17.93
N GLN A 67 4.62 -9.16 -18.00
CA GLN A 67 4.10 -7.95 -17.36
C GLN A 67 2.69 -7.61 -17.86
N GLU A 68 2.43 -7.69 -19.17
CA GLU A 68 1.11 -7.39 -19.72
C GLU A 68 0.03 -8.37 -19.23
N GLU A 69 0.35 -9.67 -19.17
CA GLU A 69 -0.57 -10.68 -18.62
C GLU A 69 -0.83 -10.46 -17.14
N TYR A 70 0.19 -10.05 -16.36
CA TYR A 70 0.00 -9.66 -14.97
C TYR A 70 -0.95 -8.46 -14.85
N TYR A 71 -0.77 -7.44 -15.69
CA TYR A 71 -1.61 -6.24 -15.67
C TYR A 71 -3.06 -6.53 -16.03
N GLN A 72 -3.31 -7.38 -17.02
CA GLN A 72 -4.67 -7.76 -17.41
C GLN A 72 -5.49 -8.39 -16.27
N ARG A 73 -4.83 -8.97 -15.25
CA ARG A 73 -5.52 -9.49 -14.07
C ARG A 73 -6.12 -8.41 -13.21
N TYR A 74 -5.48 -7.25 -13.13
CA TYR A 74 -5.82 -6.19 -12.18
C TYR A 74 -6.35 -4.92 -12.84
N PHE A 75 -6.15 -4.72 -14.16
CA PHE A 75 -6.38 -3.42 -14.81
C PHE A 75 -7.24 -3.51 -16.09
N ILE A 76 -8.03 -2.45 -16.30
CA ILE A 76 -8.80 -2.16 -17.53
C ILE A 76 -8.61 -0.69 -17.97
N GLY A 77 -7.47 -0.08 -17.62
CA GLY A 77 -7.22 1.37 -17.66
C GLY A 77 -7.08 1.96 -16.25
N HIS A 78 -7.91 1.50 -15.33
CA HIS A 78 -7.76 1.60 -13.87
C HIS A 78 -7.95 0.22 -13.24
N TYR A 79 -7.90 0.09 -11.91
CA TYR A 79 -8.19 -1.20 -11.27
C TYR A 79 -9.55 -1.76 -11.69
N ASN A 80 -9.56 -3.02 -12.12
CA ASN A 80 -10.77 -3.82 -12.24
C ASN A 80 -11.23 -4.29 -10.84
N PRO A 81 -12.34 -5.05 -10.72
CA PRO A 81 -12.80 -5.54 -9.41
C PRO A 81 -11.76 -6.36 -8.63
N MET A 82 -10.95 -7.17 -9.31
CA MET A 82 -9.87 -7.95 -8.69
C MET A 82 -8.76 -7.01 -8.19
N GLY A 83 -8.38 -6.00 -8.96
CA GLY A 83 -7.41 -4.97 -8.56
C GLY A 83 -7.88 -4.18 -7.33
N ASN A 84 -9.15 -3.76 -7.32
CA ASN A 84 -9.74 -3.06 -6.16
C ASN A 84 -9.74 -3.94 -4.90
N HIS A 85 -10.07 -5.23 -5.06
CA HIS A 85 -10.02 -6.18 -3.96
C HIS A 85 -8.59 -6.37 -3.45
N PHE A 86 -7.64 -6.55 -4.36
CA PHE A 86 -6.23 -6.69 -4.03
C PHE A 86 -5.71 -5.48 -3.25
N PHE A 87 -5.94 -4.26 -3.76
CA PHE A 87 -5.59 -3.03 -3.06
C PHE A 87 -6.19 -2.97 -1.64
N ALA A 88 -7.50 -3.20 -1.53
CA ALA A 88 -8.22 -3.13 -0.26
C ALA A 88 -7.65 -4.13 0.76
N PHE A 89 -7.33 -5.35 0.32
CA PHE A 89 -6.73 -6.37 1.18
C PHE A 89 -5.30 -6.03 1.59
N SER A 90 -4.51 -5.44 0.68
CA SER A 90 -3.11 -5.09 0.93
C SER A 90 -2.95 -3.93 1.91
N ILE A 91 -3.79 -2.89 1.83
CA ILE A 91 -3.72 -1.74 2.76
C ILE A 91 -4.38 -2.01 4.11
N LYS A 92 -5.29 -2.99 4.18
CA LYS A 92 -6.11 -3.29 5.37
C LYS A 92 -5.33 -3.36 6.69
N PRO A 93 -4.16 -4.04 6.80
CA PRO A 93 -3.41 -4.07 8.05
C PRO A 93 -3.04 -2.67 8.56
N ARG A 94 -2.61 -1.77 7.66
CA ARG A 94 -2.25 -0.39 7.98
C ARG A 94 -3.44 0.42 8.51
N ILE A 95 -4.63 0.18 7.95
CA ILE A 95 -5.88 0.81 8.43
C ILE A 95 -6.26 0.28 9.81
N VAL A 96 -6.13 -1.02 10.05
CA VAL A 96 -6.45 -1.62 11.36
C VAL A 96 -5.58 -1.04 12.48
N GLU A 97 -4.30 -0.76 12.21
CA GLU A 97 -3.40 -0.10 13.17
C GLU A 97 -3.86 1.30 13.60
N TRP A 98 -4.72 1.96 12.83
CA TRP A 98 -5.27 3.26 13.19
C TRP A 98 -6.51 3.20 14.09
N LEU A 99 -7.14 2.03 14.21
CA LEU A 99 -8.38 1.84 14.94
C LEU A 99 -8.08 1.42 16.38
N ASP A 100 -8.47 2.27 17.34
CA ASP A 100 -8.37 1.97 18.76
C ASP A 100 -9.75 2.12 19.43
N PRO A 101 -10.34 1.02 19.96
CA PRO A 101 -9.81 -0.35 19.93
C PRO A 101 -9.90 -0.93 18.51
N PRO A 102 -9.05 -1.92 18.16
CA PRO A 102 -9.17 -2.60 16.88
C PRO A 102 -10.57 -3.26 16.76
N PRO A 103 -11.10 -3.42 15.54
CA PRO A 103 -12.38 -4.07 15.33
C PRO A 103 -12.38 -5.48 15.94
N PHE A 104 -13.53 -5.95 16.39
CA PHE A 104 -13.65 -7.21 17.13
C PHE A 104 -12.94 -8.39 16.46
N THR A 105 -13.06 -8.52 15.14
CA THR A 105 -12.43 -9.57 14.32
C THR A 105 -10.90 -9.53 14.31
N TYR A 106 -10.29 -8.40 14.68
CA TYR A 106 -8.83 -8.20 14.74
C TYR A 106 -8.31 -8.09 16.17
N ARG A 107 -9.18 -8.18 17.18
CA ARG A 107 -8.73 -8.25 18.57
C ARG A 107 -8.06 -9.60 18.77
N LYS A 108 -6.80 -9.59 19.20
CA LYS A 108 -6.15 -10.81 19.68
C LYS A 108 -6.98 -11.31 20.85
N SER A 109 -7.58 -12.49 20.73
CA SER A 109 -8.19 -13.16 21.88
C SER A 109 -7.09 -13.34 22.93
N ASN A 110 -7.24 -12.75 24.12
CA ASN A 110 -6.39 -13.04 25.27
C ASN A 110 -6.67 -14.45 25.85
N THR A 111 -6.72 -15.46 24.99
CA THR A 111 -6.54 -16.87 25.35
C THR A 111 -5.10 -17.17 24.97
N LEU A 112 -4.10 -17.03 25.84
CA LEU A 112 -3.94 -17.69 27.13
C LEU A 112 -3.19 -16.77 28.12
N GLN A 113 -3.84 -16.37 29.20
CA GLN A 113 -3.16 -16.28 30.49
C GLN A 113 -3.56 -17.56 31.23
N ASN A 114 -2.67 -18.54 31.30
CA ASN A 114 -2.71 -19.60 32.29
C ASN A 114 -1.27 -19.95 32.65
N GLU A 115 -0.95 -19.65 33.91
CA GLU A 115 0.17 -20.13 34.76
C GLU A 115 1.58 -19.57 34.52
#